data_AF-A0A699XG93-F1
#
_entry.id   AF-A0A699XG93-F1
#
_cell.length_a   1.000
_cell.length_b   1.000
_cell.length_c   1.000
_cell.angle_alpha   90.00
_cell.angle_beta   90.00
_cell.angle_gamma   90.00
#
_symmetry.space_group_name_H-M   'P 1'
#
loop_
_entity.id
_entity.type
_entity.pdbx_description
1 polymer ?
#
loop_
_entity_poly.entity_id
_entity_poly.type
_entity_poly.pdbx_seq_one_letter_code
_entity_poly.pdbx_strand_id
1 'polypeptide(L)' 'GGGDGVTGLMAGKRGLIMGLANDKSLAWGIAKQLSAAGAELAFSYQGEAMEKRVRPLAEQLGVARLFDCDVSDMD' A
#
# COMPACT_ATOMS: atom_id res chain seq x y z
N GLY A 1 29.79 -15.43 -5.64
CA GLY A 1 28.81 -14.97 -4.65
C GLY A 1 28.34 -13.60 -5.09
N GLY A 2 27.04 -13.41 -5.29
CA GLY A 2 26.46 -12.13 -5.70
C GLY A 2 25.03 -12.10 -5.19
N GLY A 3 24.82 -11.38 -4.09
CA GLY A 3 23.56 -11.31 -3.37
C GLY A 3 23.11 -9.86 -3.31
N ASP A 4 22.47 -9.37 -4.38
CA ASP A 4 22.11 -7.94 -4.52
C ASP A 4 20.78 -7.76 -5.28
N GLY A 5 19.77 -8.59 -5.01
CA GLY A 5 18.58 -8.70 -5.89
C GLY A 5 17.29 -7.99 -5.47
N VAL A 6 17.13 -7.54 -4.21
CA VAL A 6 15.78 -7.10 -3.73
C VAL A 6 15.78 -5.73 -3.06
N THR A 7 16.90 -5.28 -2.49
CA THR A 7 16.99 -3.97 -1.83
C THR A 7 17.03 -2.86 -2.87
N GLY A 8 15.91 -2.17 -3.06
CA GLY A 8 15.85 -0.92 -3.83
C GLY A 8 15.34 -1.01 -5.27
N LEU A 9 14.79 -2.15 -5.71
CA LEU A 9 14.19 -2.26 -7.05
C LEU A 9 13.12 -1.18 -7.30
N MET A 10 12.40 -0.81 -6.25
CA MET A 10 11.34 0.20 -6.29
C MET A 10 11.75 1.53 -5.64
N ALA A 11 13.04 1.71 -5.32
CA ALA A 11 13.55 2.94 -4.74
C ALA A 11 13.20 4.16 -5.62
N GLY A 12 12.65 5.20 -5.00
CA GLY A 12 12.23 6.44 -5.67
C GLY A 12 10.95 6.32 -6.51
N LYS A 13 10.33 5.14 -6.59
CA LYS A 13 9.04 4.96 -7.26
C LYS A 13 7.91 5.22 -6.27
N ARG A 14 6.89 5.95 -6.74
CA ARG A 14 5.68 6.27 -5.98
C ARG A 14 4.51 5.49 -6.57
N GLY A 15 3.75 4.78 -5.73
CA GLY A 15 2.63 3.94 -6.18
C GLY A 15 1.39 4.08 -5.28
N LEU A 16 0.21 4.06 -5.90
CA LEU A 16 -1.07 3.96 -5.22
C LEU A 16 -1.56 2.51 -5.27
N ILE A 17 -1.90 1.93 -4.12
CA ILE A 17 -2.48 0.59 -4.01
C ILE A 17 -3.94 0.75 -3.61
N MET A 18 -4.83 0.27 -4.47
CA MET A 18 -6.29 0.27 -4.24
C MET A 18 -6.76 -1.14 -3.87
N GLY A 19 -7.88 -1.23 -3.17
CA GLY A 19 -8.48 -2.53 -2.78
C GLY A 19 -7.79 -3.21 -1.60
N LEU A 20 -7.11 -2.45 -0.74
CA LEU A 20 -6.57 -2.99 0.51
C LEU A 20 -7.71 -3.25 1.51
N ALA A 21 -7.94 -4.51 1.86
CA ALA A 21 -9.05 -4.88 2.76
C ALA A 21 -8.61 -5.32 4.16
N ASN A 22 -7.53 -6.10 4.24
CA ASN A 22 -6.99 -6.66 5.48
C ASN A 22 -5.56 -7.22 5.25
N ASP A 23 -4.95 -7.72 6.31
CA ASP A 23 -3.61 -8.32 6.37
C ASP A 23 -3.48 -9.69 5.66
N LYS A 24 -4.57 -10.24 5.14
CA LYS A 24 -4.61 -11.48 4.33
C LYS A 24 -4.90 -11.22 2.85
N SER A 25 -5.17 -9.96 2.49
CA SER A 25 -5.49 -9.60 1.10
C SER A 25 -4.25 -9.66 0.19
N LEU A 26 -4.49 -9.91 -1.10
CA LEU A 26 -3.43 -9.88 -2.12
C LEU A 26 -2.78 -8.48 -2.20
N ALA A 27 -3.59 -7.43 -2.11
CA ALA A 27 -3.12 -6.04 -2.09
C ALA A 27 -2.12 -5.78 -0.95
N TRP A 28 -2.36 -6.36 0.23
CA TRP A 28 -1.41 -6.26 1.35
C TRP A 28 -0.09 -7.01 1.10
N GLY A 29 -0.17 -8.21 0.51
CA GLY A 29 1.02 -8.95 0.10
C GLY A 29 1.91 -8.13 -0.84
N ILE A 30 1.28 -7.52 -1.85
CA ILE A 30 1.95 -6.63 -2.81
C ILE A 30 2.54 -5.41 -2.10
N ALA A 31 1.77 -4.75 -1.23
CA ALA A 31 2.23 -3.57 -0.49
C ALA A 31 3.49 -3.84 0.34
N LYS A 32 3.54 -4.97 1.03
CA LYS A 32 4.72 -5.38 1.82
C LYS A 32 5.96 -5.55 0.94
N GLN A 33 5.82 -6.23 -0.20
CA GLN A 33 6.96 -6.46 -1.11
C GLN A 33 7.44 -5.15 -1.76
N LEU A 34 6.51 -4.29 -2.17
CA LEU A 34 6.86 -2.98 -2.75
C LEU A 34 7.53 -2.07 -1.73
N SER A 35 7.01 -2.01 -0.50
CA SER A 35 7.61 -1.25 0.60
C SER A 35 9.02 -1.78 0.93
N ALA A 36 9.19 -3.10 1.04
CA ALA A 36 10.50 -3.73 1.25
C ALA A 36 11.49 -3.46 0.10
N ALA A 37 10.98 -3.32 -1.13
CA ALA A 37 11.79 -2.94 -2.30
C ALA A 37 12.09 -1.43 -2.39
N GLY A 38 11.68 -0.62 -1.39
CA GLY A 38 11.97 0.82 -1.30
C GLY A 38 10.94 1.73 -1.97
N ALA A 39 9.74 1.23 -2.30
CA ALA A 39 8.68 2.05 -2.87
C ALA A 39 8.09 3.03 -1.84
N GLU A 40 7.76 4.22 -2.32
CA GLU A 40 6.86 5.12 -1.60
C GLU A 40 5.40 4.78 -1.95
N LEU A 41 4.64 4.34 -0.97
CA LEU A 41 3.26 3.91 -1.21
C LEU A 41 2.23 4.95 -0.74
N ALA A 42 1.03 4.80 -1.28
CA ALA A 42 -0.21 5.38 -0.80
C ALA A 42 -1.31 4.33 -0.91
N PHE A 43 -2.35 4.43 -0.09
CA PHE A 43 -3.50 3.53 -0.16
C PHE A 43 -4.79 4.29 -0.37
N SER A 44 -5.74 3.66 -1.07
CA SER A 44 -7.13 4.09 -1.03
C SER A 44 -7.99 3.17 -0.16
N TYR A 45 -9.07 3.73 0.36
CA TYR A 45 -10.13 3.01 1.06
C TYR A 45 -11.50 3.52 0.58
N GLN A 46 -12.56 2.75 0.84
CA GLN A 46 -13.93 3.13 0.52
C GLN A 46 -14.71 3.29 1.83
N GLY A 47 -14.92 4.54 2.25
CA GLY A 47 -15.65 4.90 3.47
C GLY A 47 -14.96 4.52 4.79
N GLU A 48 -15.55 4.98 5.90
CA GLU A 48 -14.93 4.92 7.23
C GLU A 48 -14.66 3.51 7.76
N ALA A 49 -15.49 2.53 7.38
CA ALA A 49 -15.34 1.16 7.87
C ALA A 49 -14.06 0.50 7.33
N MET A 50 -13.71 0.78 6.06
CA MET A 50 -12.49 0.31 5.45
C MET A 50 -11.29 1.12 5.93
N GLU A 51 -11.43 2.43 6.10
CA GLU A 51 -10.39 3.29 6.67
C GLU A 51 -9.86 2.74 8.01
N LYS A 52 -10.76 2.38 8.94
CA LYS A 52 -10.40 1.82 10.25
C LYS A 52 -9.58 0.53 10.16
N ARG A 53 -9.71 -0.22 9.06
CA ARG A 53 -8.94 -1.45 8.79
C ARG A 53 -7.63 -1.16 8.07
N VAL A 54 -7.64 -0.23 7.12
CA VAL A 54 -6.50 0.13 6.27
C VAL A 54 -5.47 0.96 7.04
N ARG A 55 -5.91 1.90 7.88
CA ARG A 55 -5.04 2.79 8.65
C ARG A 55 -3.95 2.08 9.46
N PRO A 56 -4.26 1.08 10.32
CA PRO A 56 -3.21 0.37 11.06
C PRO A 56 -2.26 -0.44 10.17
N LEU A 57 -2.71 -0.85 8.98
CA LEU A 57 -1.85 -1.55 8.00
C LEU A 57 -0.90 -0.58 7.29
N ALA A 58 -1.40 0.62 6.95
CA ALA A 58 -0.58 1.67 6.36
C ALA A 58 0.50 2.17 7.33
N GLU A 59 0.14 2.34 8.61
CA GLU A 59 1.08 2.69 9.68
C GLU A 59 2.19 1.66 9.84
N GLN A 60 1.88 0.35 9.74
CA GLN A 60 2.89 -0.72 9.77
C GLN A 60 3.93 -0.62 8.65
N LEU A 61 3.56 -0.03 7.50
CA LEU A 61 4.47 0.19 6.37
C LEU A 61 5.05 1.60 6.32
N GLY A 62 4.81 2.43 7.34
CA GLY A 62 5.24 3.83 7.36
C GLY A 62 4.57 4.71 6.30
N VAL A 63 3.39 4.30 5.81
CA VAL A 63 2.66 5.01 4.76
C VAL A 63 1.68 6.00 5.41
N ALA A 64 1.93 7.29 5.20
CA ALA A 64 1.09 8.37 5.74
C ALA A 64 -0.08 8.78 4.83
N ARG A 65 -0.05 8.38 3.54
CA ARG A 65 -1.01 8.85 2.52
C ARG A 65 -2.14 7.84 2.35
N LEU A 66 -3.32 8.20 2.88
CA LEU A 66 -4.56 7.47 2.71
C LEU A 66 -5.59 8.36 2.01
N PHE A 67 -6.32 7.80 1.06
CA PHE A 67 -7.31 8.52 0.26
C PHE A 67 -8.67 7.80 0.32
N ASP A 68 -9.73 8.54 0.57
CA ASP A 68 -11.09 8.02 0.33
C ASP A 68 -11.34 8.01 -1.17
N CYS A 69 -11.69 6.85 -1.72
CA CYS A 69 -11.94 6.68 -3.15
C CYS A 69 -12.89 5.51 -3.37
N ASP A 70 -14.07 5.82 -3.90
CA ASP A 70 -15.02 4.86 -4.42
C ASP A 70 -14.91 4.82 -5.94
N VAL A 71 -14.63 3.65 -6.51
CA VAL A 71 -14.48 3.48 -7.98
C VAL A 71 -15.82 3.50 -8.73
N SER A 72 -16.94 3.42 -8.02
CA SER A 72 -18.28 3.55 -8.58
C SER A 72 -18.74 5.01 -8.67
N ASP A 73 -18.04 5.91 -7.98
CA ASP A 73 -18.28 7.34 -7.99
C ASP A 73 -17.27 8.04 -8.92
N MET A 74 -17.73 9.00 -9.72
CA MET A 74 -16.89 9.75 -10.67
C MET A 74 -16.56 11.16 -10.18
N ASP A 75 -17.13 11.58 -9.05
CA ASP A 75 -16.95 12.91 -8.46
C ASP A 75 -15.54 13.14 -7.86
#